data_AF-A0A4U3A3H8-F1
#
_entry.id   AF-A0A4U3A3H8-F1
#
_cell.length_a   1.000
_cell.length_b   1.000
_cell.length_c   1.000
_cell.angle_alpha   90.00
_cell.angle_beta   90.00
_cell.angle_gamma   90.00
#
_symmetry.space_group_name_H-M   'P 1'
#
loop_
_entity.id
_entity.type
_entity.pdbx_description
1 polymer ?
#
loop_
_entity_poly.entity_id
_entity_poly.type
_entity_poly.pdbx_seq_one_letter_code
_entity_poly.pdbx_strand_id
1 'polypeptide(L)'
;MNKNPFLALVLGLIPGLGHLYLKKFGRFILYSGGAVFLFIFAAFCTIALGSRDIAFLSLFLLVVLWAINLLDLVITTINQSKKQAAGELTESSKESERFYIILLSIIPGLGHFQLGLMQRGLTFLVACTGIGSMIIFVALLTSQESFLIFLITLPVLWIYNFFDVVQQLQKKERGEQLVDRTIFEDFEEHREQGKKNKTFASILAMFPGAGHMYLGLQRRGLQLMAAFLLSIYLLDLLRLSAFLFLVPIIWFYSFFDALQQTAKYGKERVNDEP
;
A
#
# COMPACT_ATOMS: atom_id res chain seq x y z
N MET A 1 -35.54 -5.27 -11.03
CA MET A 1 -34.26 -4.87 -11.67
C MET A 1 -33.27 -4.58 -10.56
N ASN A 2 -32.33 -5.49 -10.34
CA ASN A 2 -31.24 -5.30 -9.36
C ASN A 2 -30.41 -4.11 -9.82
N LYS A 3 -30.51 -3.00 -9.09
CA LYS A 3 -29.74 -1.79 -9.35
C LYS A 3 -28.36 -2.00 -8.75
N ASN A 4 -27.32 -1.78 -9.53
CA ASN A 4 -25.96 -2.04 -9.08
C ASN A 4 -25.58 -1.06 -7.94
N PRO A 5 -25.24 -1.56 -6.74
CA PRO A 5 -24.89 -0.72 -5.59
C PRO A 5 -23.67 0.18 -5.88
N PHE A 6 -22.75 -0.29 -6.72
CA PHE A 6 -21.60 0.49 -7.16
C PHE A 6 -22.02 1.73 -7.95
N LEU A 7 -22.95 1.57 -8.90
CA LEU A 7 -23.44 2.69 -9.71
C LEU A 7 -24.17 3.71 -8.83
N ALA A 8 -24.90 3.25 -7.81
CA ALA A 8 -25.56 4.13 -6.85
C ALA A 8 -24.52 5.01 -6.11
N LEU A 9 -23.41 4.42 -5.67
CA LEU A 9 -22.35 5.12 -4.94
C LEU A 9 -21.57 6.10 -5.84
N VAL A 10 -21.24 5.71 -7.07
CA VAL A 10 -20.60 6.59 -8.06
C VAL A 10 -21.49 7.80 -8.35
N LEU A 11 -22.80 7.56 -8.55
CA LEU A 11 -23.77 8.64 -8.70
C LEU A 11 -23.94 9.48 -7.42
N GLY A 12 -23.62 8.92 -6.25
CA GLY A 12 -23.60 9.61 -4.96
C GLY A 12 -22.54 10.70 -4.82
N LEU A 13 -21.53 10.74 -5.72
CA LEU A 13 -20.57 11.85 -5.77
C LEU A 13 -21.26 13.20 -6.03
N ILE A 14 -22.37 13.18 -6.75
CA ILE A 14 -23.23 14.36 -6.93
C ILE A 14 -24.35 14.27 -5.87
N PRO A 15 -24.49 15.28 -4.97
CA PRO A 15 -25.47 15.26 -3.91
C PRO A 15 -26.86 14.84 -4.41
N GLY A 16 -27.39 13.76 -3.84
CA GLY A 16 -28.75 13.26 -4.09
C GLY A 16 -28.92 12.34 -5.32
N LEU A 17 -28.04 12.35 -6.33
CA LEU A 17 -28.24 11.54 -7.56
C LEU A 17 -28.22 10.02 -7.28
N GLY A 18 -27.41 9.57 -6.33
CA GLY A 18 -27.44 8.18 -5.85
C GLY A 18 -28.81 7.76 -5.31
N HIS A 19 -29.53 8.65 -4.61
CA HIS A 19 -30.88 8.37 -4.11
C HIS A 19 -31.93 8.37 -5.21
N LEU A 20 -31.79 9.24 -6.21
CA LEU A 20 -32.65 9.23 -7.41
C LEU A 20 -32.51 7.89 -8.14
N TYR A 21 -31.27 7.41 -8.28
CA TYR A 21 -31.00 6.09 -8.83
C TYR A 21 -31.67 5.00 -7.99
N LEU A 22 -31.70 5.09 -6.66
CA LEU A 22 -32.41 4.13 -5.79
C LEU A 22 -33.92 4.38 -5.66
N LYS A 23 -34.52 5.25 -6.51
CA LYS A 23 -35.93 5.65 -6.48
C LYS A 23 -36.40 6.28 -5.15
N LYS A 24 -35.48 6.81 -4.33
CA LYS A 24 -35.79 7.52 -3.09
C LYS A 24 -35.90 9.03 -3.35
N PHE A 25 -37.02 9.44 -3.95
CA PHE A 25 -37.22 10.80 -4.45
C PHE A 25 -37.14 11.89 -3.36
N GLY A 26 -37.68 11.62 -2.15
CA GLY A 26 -37.61 12.59 -1.05
C GLY A 26 -36.17 12.92 -0.61
N ARG A 27 -35.29 11.92 -0.60
CA ARG A 27 -33.87 12.11 -0.24
C ARG A 27 -33.09 12.81 -1.35
N PHE A 28 -33.43 12.52 -2.62
CA PHE A 28 -32.88 13.26 -3.76
C PHE A 28 -33.19 14.76 -3.63
N ILE A 29 -34.46 15.14 -3.43
CA ILE A 29 -34.85 16.55 -3.27
C ILE A 29 -34.12 17.20 -2.10
N LEU A 30 -34.02 16.51 -0.95
CA LEU A 30 -33.38 17.06 0.24
C LEU A 30 -31.89 17.36 -0.01
N TYR A 31 -31.14 16.40 -0.54
CA TYR A 31 -29.69 16.56 -0.71
C TYR A 31 -29.33 17.41 -1.93
N SER A 32 -29.97 17.20 -3.08
CA SER A 32 -29.71 18.02 -4.27
C SER A 32 -30.22 19.44 -4.08
N GLY A 33 -31.42 19.62 -3.53
CA GLY A 33 -31.99 20.93 -3.24
C GLY A 33 -31.19 21.69 -2.18
N GLY A 34 -30.80 21.02 -1.09
CA GLY A 34 -29.95 21.61 -0.06
C GLY A 34 -28.58 22.03 -0.58
N ALA A 35 -27.95 21.20 -1.42
CA ALA A 35 -26.65 21.53 -2.02
C ALA A 35 -26.73 22.75 -2.96
N VAL A 36 -27.74 22.78 -3.85
CA VAL A 36 -27.96 23.92 -4.76
C VAL A 36 -28.27 25.19 -3.98
N PHE A 37 -29.11 25.10 -2.94
CA PHE A 37 -29.43 26.24 -2.08
C PHE A 37 -28.19 26.82 -1.40
N LEU A 38 -27.38 25.98 -0.74
CA LEU A 38 -26.16 26.42 -0.05
C LEU A 38 -25.14 27.03 -1.02
N PHE A 39 -25.02 26.48 -2.22
CA PHE A 39 -24.13 27.02 -3.26
C PHE A 39 -24.59 28.39 -3.76
N ILE A 40 -25.88 28.54 -4.08
CA ILE A 40 -26.46 29.82 -4.51
C ILE A 40 -26.38 30.86 -3.39
N PHE A 41 -26.67 30.45 -2.15
CA PHE A 41 -26.60 31.33 -0.99
C PHE A 41 -25.16 31.81 -0.73
N ALA A 42 -24.17 30.92 -0.85
CA ALA A 42 -22.76 31.31 -0.77
C ALA A 42 -22.40 32.34 -1.85
N ALA A 43 -22.80 32.11 -3.10
CA ALA A 43 -22.57 33.04 -4.20
C ALA A 43 -23.25 34.41 -3.95
N PHE A 44 -24.50 34.40 -3.48
CA PHE A 44 -25.24 35.61 -3.13
C PHE A 44 -24.55 36.40 -2.00
N CYS A 45 -24.12 35.72 -0.93
CA CYS A 45 -23.37 36.36 0.15
C CYS A 45 -22.07 37.00 -0.34
N THR A 46 -21.37 36.37 -1.30
CA THR A 46 -20.15 36.97 -1.87
C THR A 46 -20.42 38.17 -2.78
N ILE A 47 -21.43 38.09 -3.65
CA ILE A 47 -21.66 39.09 -4.71
C ILE A 47 -22.52 40.26 -4.21
N ALA A 48 -23.61 39.98 -3.50
CA ALA A 48 -24.58 40.98 -3.11
C ALA A 48 -24.28 41.62 -1.75
N LEU A 49 -23.74 40.84 -0.81
CA LEU A 49 -23.51 41.29 0.58
C LEU A 49 -22.03 41.58 0.89
N GLY A 50 -21.08 41.06 0.10
CA GLY A 50 -19.65 41.19 0.36
C GLY A 50 -19.15 40.43 1.59
N SER A 51 -20.02 39.68 2.28
CA SER A 51 -19.73 38.98 3.52
C SER A 51 -19.04 37.63 3.27
N ARG A 52 -17.70 37.64 3.19
CA ARG A 52 -16.90 36.45 2.92
C ARG A 52 -17.04 35.36 3.99
N ASP A 53 -17.15 35.73 5.26
CA ASP A 53 -17.23 34.76 6.36
C ASP A 53 -18.49 33.89 6.29
N ILE A 54 -19.63 34.50 5.96
CA ILE A 54 -20.92 33.79 5.80
C ILE A 54 -20.88 32.88 4.55
N ALA A 55 -20.22 33.32 3.48
CA ALA A 55 -20.02 32.50 2.30
C ALA A 55 -19.13 31.28 2.59
N PHE A 56 -18.04 31.46 3.34
CA PHE A 56 -17.18 30.35 3.76
C PHE A 56 -17.93 29.35 4.64
N LEU A 57 -18.73 29.84 5.60
CA LEU A 57 -19.56 28.97 6.44
C LEU A 57 -20.58 28.18 5.59
N SER A 58 -21.18 28.81 4.58
CA SER A 58 -22.13 28.16 3.67
C SER A 58 -21.47 27.07 2.81
N LEU A 59 -20.25 27.31 2.33
CA LEU A 59 -19.45 26.31 1.61
C LEU A 59 -18.99 25.16 2.52
N PHE A 60 -18.65 25.45 3.77
CA PHE A 60 -18.34 24.42 4.76
C PHE A 60 -19.56 23.52 5.02
N LEU A 61 -20.74 24.10 5.22
CA LEU A 61 -22.00 23.36 5.37
C LEU A 61 -22.34 22.53 4.13
N LEU A 62 -21.99 22.99 2.93
CA LEU A 62 -22.15 22.22 1.70
C LEU A 62 -21.31 20.94 1.72
N VAL A 63 -20.05 21.01 2.16
CA VAL A 63 -19.17 19.82 2.30
C VAL A 63 -19.72 18.86 3.35
N VAL A 64 -20.22 19.38 4.48
CA VAL A 64 -20.86 18.57 5.52
C VAL A 64 -22.11 17.87 4.98
N LEU A 65 -22.97 18.59 4.24
CA LEU A 65 -24.16 18.02 3.61
C LEU A 65 -23.80 16.92 2.61
N TRP A 66 -22.74 17.12 1.83
CA TRP A 66 -22.22 16.10 0.91
C TRP A 66 -21.74 14.84 1.65
N ALA A 67 -21.00 15.00 2.75
CA ALA A 67 -20.58 13.87 3.58
C ALA A 67 -21.77 13.11 4.18
N ILE A 68 -22.79 13.83 4.69
CA ILE A 68 -24.02 13.22 5.20
C ILE A 68 -24.77 12.48 4.08
N ASN A 69 -24.83 13.05 2.87
CA ASN A 69 -25.45 12.40 1.72
C ASN A 69 -24.77 11.05 1.39
N LEU A 70 -23.43 11.01 1.37
CA LEU A 70 -22.70 9.78 1.13
C LEU A 70 -22.96 8.72 2.21
N LEU A 71 -22.96 9.13 3.49
CA LEU A 71 -23.25 8.22 4.60
C LEU A 71 -24.69 7.66 4.52
N ASP A 72 -25.69 8.51 4.27
CA ASP A 72 -27.09 8.05 4.15
C ASP A 72 -27.32 7.16 2.93
N LEU A 73 -26.58 7.38 1.84
CA LEU A 73 -26.60 6.54 0.65
C LEU A 73 -25.99 5.16 0.94
N VAL A 74 -24.86 5.09 1.65
CA VAL A 74 -24.26 3.82 2.09
C VAL A 74 -25.23 3.04 2.97
N ILE A 75 -25.81 3.69 3.99
CA ILE A 75 -26.79 3.07 4.91
C ILE A 75 -28.02 2.57 4.14
N THR A 76 -28.49 3.36 3.17
CA THR A 76 -29.62 2.99 2.31
C THR A 76 -29.36 1.71 1.54
N THR A 77 -28.19 1.61 0.91
CA THR A 77 -27.82 0.47 0.07
C THR A 77 -27.67 -0.79 0.92
N ILE A 78 -27.07 -0.67 2.10
CA ILE A 78 -26.98 -1.78 3.09
C ILE A 78 -28.38 -2.25 3.51
N ASN A 79 -29.28 -1.33 3.84
CA ASN A 79 -30.63 -1.69 4.28
C ASN A 79 -31.50 -2.27 3.15
N GLN A 80 -31.29 -1.86 1.89
CA GLN A 80 -31.95 -2.47 0.73
C GLN A 80 -31.39 -3.88 0.46
N SER A 81 -30.08 -4.08 0.59
CA SER A 81 -29.44 -5.40 0.53
C SER A 81 -30.00 -6.32 1.63
N LYS A 82 -30.17 -5.82 2.85
CA LYS A 82 -30.75 -6.57 3.98
C LYS A 82 -32.23 -6.92 3.77
N LYS A 83 -33.00 -6.08 3.07
CA LYS A 83 -34.42 -6.33 2.75
C LYS A 83 -34.59 -7.30 1.58
N GLN A 84 -33.62 -7.39 0.67
CA GLN A 84 -33.54 -8.41 -0.39
C GLN A 84 -33.01 -9.76 0.14
N ALA A 85 -32.21 -9.75 1.21
CA ALA A 85 -31.70 -10.96 1.88
C ALA A 85 -32.77 -11.84 2.57
N ALA A 86 -34.04 -11.41 2.62
CA ALA A 86 -35.15 -12.25 3.07
C ALA A 86 -35.61 -13.28 2.00
N GLY A 87 -35.03 -13.28 0.78
CA GLY A 87 -35.46 -14.13 -0.33
C GLY A 87 -34.40 -15.02 -1.01
N GLU A 88 -33.09 -14.73 -0.94
CA GLU A 88 -32.07 -15.43 -1.75
C GLU A 88 -30.76 -15.62 -0.96
N LEU A 89 -30.61 -16.76 -0.29
CA LEU A 89 -29.61 -16.99 0.77
C LEU A 89 -28.17 -17.28 0.32
N THR A 90 -27.89 -17.52 -0.97
CA THR A 90 -26.57 -18.07 -1.38
C THR A 90 -25.72 -17.13 -2.24
N GLU A 91 -26.31 -16.31 -3.12
CA GLU A 91 -25.55 -15.34 -3.93
C GLU A 91 -25.32 -14.00 -3.22
N SER A 92 -26.30 -13.53 -2.43
CA SER A 92 -26.21 -12.26 -1.69
C SER A 92 -25.05 -12.25 -0.67
N SER A 93 -24.73 -13.41 -0.08
CA SER A 93 -23.61 -13.55 0.85
C SER A 93 -22.27 -13.23 0.18
N LYS A 94 -22.06 -13.71 -1.05
CA LYS A 94 -20.78 -13.52 -1.77
C LYS A 94 -20.60 -12.07 -2.20
N GLU A 95 -21.66 -11.41 -2.68
CA GLU A 95 -21.60 -10.01 -3.10
C GLU A 95 -21.41 -9.06 -1.91
N SER A 96 -22.08 -9.33 -0.79
CA SER A 96 -21.91 -8.59 0.47
C SER A 96 -20.51 -8.78 1.05
N GLU A 97 -19.97 -9.99 1.01
CA GLU A 97 -18.60 -10.28 1.45
C GLU A 97 -17.57 -9.53 0.60
N ARG A 98 -17.70 -9.59 -0.73
CA ARG A 98 -16.85 -8.85 -1.67
C ARG A 98 -16.85 -7.36 -1.37
N PHE A 99 -18.03 -6.77 -1.18
CA PHE A 99 -18.17 -5.36 -0.84
C PHE A 99 -17.47 -5.02 0.48
N TYR A 100 -17.65 -5.84 1.51
CA TYR A 100 -17.05 -5.62 2.83
C TYR A 100 -15.52 -5.69 2.80
N ILE A 101 -14.97 -6.68 2.06
CA ILE A 101 -13.52 -6.82 1.86
C ILE A 101 -12.94 -5.58 1.15
N ILE A 102 -13.61 -5.10 0.09
CA ILE A 102 -13.18 -3.91 -0.65
C ILE A 102 -13.29 -2.65 0.24
N LEU A 103 -14.37 -2.50 1.02
CA LEU A 103 -14.53 -1.36 1.92
C LEU A 103 -13.43 -1.34 2.99
N LEU A 104 -13.11 -2.49 3.58
CA LEU A 104 -12.06 -2.60 4.59
C LEU A 104 -10.67 -2.35 4.01
N SER A 105 -10.44 -2.65 2.73
CA SER A 105 -9.14 -2.40 2.08
C SER A 105 -8.74 -0.92 2.01
N ILE A 106 -9.67 0.00 2.29
CA ILE A 106 -9.39 1.43 2.48
C ILE A 106 -8.48 1.65 3.72
N ILE A 107 -8.51 0.76 4.69
CA ILE A 107 -7.56 0.78 5.81
C ILE A 107 -6.49 -0.29 5.52
N PRO A 108 -5.20 0.08 5.40
CA PRO A 108 -4.12 -0.85 5.12
C PRO A 108 -4.17 -2.10 6.02
N GLY A 109 -4.13 -3.28 5.39
CA GLY A 109 -4.15 -4.57 6.08
C GLY A 109 -5.52 -5.14 6.47
N LEU A 110 -6.58 -4.34 6.60
CA LEU A 110 -7.87 -4.87 7.08
C LEU A 110 -8.61 -5.74 6.07
N GLY A 111 -8.44 -5.47 4.77
CA GLY A 111 -9.02 -6.32 3.71
C GLY A 111 -8.47 -7.75 3.74
N HIS A 112 -7.18 -7.91 4.08
CA HIS A 112 -6.53 -9.22 4.22
C HIS A 112 -7.05 -10.02 5.41
N PHE A 113 -7.37 -9.37 6.52
CA PHE A 113 -7.93 -10.06 7.69
C PHE A 113 -9.27 -10.73 7.38
N GLN A 114 -10.11 -10.10 6.55
CA GLN A 114 -11.35 -10.72 6.10
C GLN A 114 -11.15 -11.87 5.12
N LEU A 115 -10.04 -11.84 4.37
CA LEU A 115 -9.64 -12.96 3.53
C LEU A 115 -8.98 -14.11 4.31
N GLY A 116 -8.76 -13.95 5.63
CA GLY A 116 -8.05 -14.91 6.46
C GLY A 116 -6.53 -14.85 6.35
N LEU A 117 -5.99 -13.82 5.68
CA LEU A 117 -4.56 -13.59 5.47
C LEU A 117 -4.00 -12.69 6.58
N MET A 118 -3.85 -13.24 7.79
CA MET A 118 -3.46 -12.50 8.99
C MET A 118 -2.04 -11.93 8.87
N GLN A 119 -1.07 -12.73 8.44
CA GLN A 119 0.33 -12.29 8.32
C GLN A 119 0.48 -11.18 7.28
N ARG A 120 -0.21 -11.32 6.15
CA ARG A 120 -0.19 -10.31 5.08
C ARG A 120 -0.82 -8.99 5.50
N GLY A 121 -1.98 -9.05 6.14
CA GLY A 121 -2.67 -7.87 6.66
C GLY A 121 -1.85 -7.15 7.73
N LEU A 122 -1.25 -7.91 8.65
CA LEU A 122 -0.39 -7.35 9.69
C LEU A 122 0.84 -6.66 9.08
N THR A 123 1.43 -7.25 8.04
CA THR A 123 2.58 -6.67 7.33
C THR A 123 2.25 -5.27 6.80
N PHE A 124 1.11 -5.10 6.15
CA PHE A 124 0.69 -3.79 5.64
C PHE A 124 0.35 -2.79 6.74
N LEU A 125 -0.32 -3.23 7.81
CA LEU A 125 -0.67 -2.40 8.95
C LEU A 125 0.60 -1.85 9.62
N VAL A 126 1.56 -2.74 9.90
CA VAL A 126 2.84 -2.41 10.52
C VAL A 126 3.68 -1.53 9.60
N ALA A 127 3.74 -1.82 8.30
CA ALA A 127 4.49 -1.01 7.36
C ALA A 127 3.92 0.41 7.24
N CYS A 128 2.60 0.55 7.08
CA CYS A 128 1.96 1.87 6.98
C CYS A 128 2.13 2.67 8.27
N THR A 129 1.86 2.05 9.43
CA THR A 129 1.97 2.73 10.73
C THR A 129 3.41 3.07 11.06
N GLY A 130 4.34 2.12 10.87
CA GLY A 130 5.75 2.28 11.17
C GLY A 130 6.43 3.33 10.29
N ILE A 131 6.19 3.30 8.97
CA ILE A 131 6.73 4.31 8.05
C ILE A 131 6.14 5.68 8.38
N GLY A 132 4.82 5.78 8.60
CA GLY A 132 4.16 7.03 8.96
C GLY A 132 4.69 7.61 10.27
N SER A 133 4.78 6.80 11.32
CA SER A 133 5.31 7.24 12.63
C SER A 133 6.77 7.66 12.53
N MET A 134 7.59 6.94 11.76
CA MET A 134 9.01 7.25 11.59
C MET A 134 9.21 8.57 10.85
N ILE A 135 8.46 8.82 9.76
CA ILE A 135 8.54 10.08 9.01
C ILE A 135 8.16 11.26 9.90
N ILE A 136 7.05 11.16 10.63
CA ILE A 136 6.60 12.20 11.56
C ILE A 136 7.64 12.39 12.68
N PHE A 137 8.14 11.32 13.26
CA PHE A 137 9.16 11.36 14.32
C PHE A 137 10.43 12.08 13.87
N VAL A 138 10.97 11.73 12.70
CA VAL A 138 12.16 12.37 12.13
C VAL A 138 11.90 13.84 11.80
N ALA A 139 10.75 14.17 11.22
CA ALA A 139 10.38 15.56 10.93
C ALA A 139 10.31 16.41 12.21
N LEU A 140 9.71 15.86 13.28
CA LEU A 140 9.63 16.52 14.59
C LEU A 140 11.01 16.64 15.26
N LEU A 141 11.80 15.57 15.27
CA LEU A 141 13.11 15.53 15.92
C LEU A 141 14.12 16.48 15.25
N THR A 142 14.09 16.58 13.93
CA THR A 142 15.00 17.43 13.15
C THR A 142 14.47 18.85 12.96
N SER A 143 13.20 19.10 13.27
CA SER A 143 12.49 20.36 12.97
C SER A 143 12.58 20.75 11.49
N GLN A 144 12.67 19.77 10.59
CA GLN A 144 12.72 19.97 9.15
C GLN A 144 11.47 19.42 8.49
N GLU A 145 10.66 20.32 7.93
CA GLU A 145 9.42 19.96 7.20
C GLU A 145 9.71 19.19 5.90
N SER A 146 10.94 19.29 5.36
CA SER A 146 11.36 18.59 4.16
C SER A 146 11.18 17.07 4.25
N PHE A 147 11.24 16.48 5.45
CA PHE A 147 11.00 15.05 5.64
C PHE A 147 9.54 14.63 5.38
N LEU A 148 8.58 15.57 5.44
CA LEU A 148 7.18 15.28 5.15
C LEU A 148 6.95 14.88 3.68
N ILE A 149 7.89 15.18 2.77
CA ILE A 149 7.80 14.73 1.38
C ILE A 149 7.72 13.19 1.28
N PHE A 150 8.36 12.48 2.21
CA PHE A 150 8.34 11.01 2.25
C PHE A 150 6.96 10.45 2.61
N LEU A 151 6.01 11.28 3.08
CA LEU A 151 4.63 10.89 3.32
C LEU A 151 3.94 10.40 2.05
N ILE A 152 4.44 10.77 0.86
CA ILE A 152 4.01 10.22 -0.45
C ILE A 152 4.19 8.69 -0.55
N THR A 153 5.03 8.09 0.28
CA THR A 153 5.18 6.63 0.37
C THR A 153 3.91 5.95 0.88
N LEU A 154 3.17 6.60 1.78
CA LEU A 154 1.94 6.04 2.36
C LEU A 154 0.82 5.83 1.32
N PRO A 155 0.43 6.81 0.46
CA PRO A 155 -0.56 6.57 -0.58
C PRO A 155 -0.08 5.55 -1.62
N VAL A 156 1.22 5.47 -1.93
CA VAL A 156 1.76 4.42 -2.80
C VAL A 156 1.58 3.04 -2.18
N LEU A 157 1.94 2.88 -0.90
CA LEU A 157 1.73 1.64 -0.15
C LEU A 157 0.24 1.27 -0.06
N TRP A 158 -0.62 2.26 0.16
CA TRP A 158 -2.07 2.09 0.21
C TRP A 158 -2.64 1.57 -1.12
N ILE A 159 -2.26 2.15 -2.25
CA ILE A 159 -2.69 1.69 -3.58
C ILE A 159 -2.25 0.25 -3.82
N TYR A 160 -0.99 -0.08 -3.47
CA TYR A 160 -0.49 -1.43 -3.60
C TYR A 160 -1.26 -2.41 -2.71
N ASN A 161 -1.50 -2.08 -1.44
CA ASN A 161 -2.36 -2.85 -0.53
C ASN A 161 -3.76 -3.08 -1.10
N PHE A 162 -4.40 -2.03 -1.64
CA PHE A 162 -5.73 -2.14 -2.24
C PHE A 162 -5.73 -3.13 -3.40
N PHE A 163 -4.77 -2.98 -4.32
CA PHE A 163 -4.66 -3.87 -5.48
C PHE A 163 -4.36 -5.31 -5.07
N ASP A 164 -3.56 -5.49 -4.03
CA ASP A 164 -3.22 -6.80 -3.47
C ASP A 164 -4.44 -7.51 -2.86
N VAL A 165 -5.28 -6.81 -2.08
CA VAL A 165 -6.56 -7.35 -1.59
C VAL A 165 -7.46 -7.76 -2.75
N VAL A 166 -7.57 -6.92 -3.79
CA VAL A 166 -8.40 -7.23 -4.97
C VAL A 166 -7.88 -8.49 -5.68
N GLN A 167 -6.57 -8.66 -5.84
CA GLN A 167 -5.99 -9.87 -6.43
C GLN A 167 -6.28 -11.12 -5.59
N GLN A 168 -6.12 -11.04 -4.27
CA GLN A 168 -6.38 -12.17 -3.37
C GLN A 168 -7.87 -12.52 -3.30
N LEU A 169 -8.74 -11.52 -3.35
CA LEU A 169 -10.19 -11.72 -3.48
C LEU A 169 -10.54 -12.44 -4.78
N GLN A 170 -9.95 -12.02 -5.91
CA GLN A 170 -10.14 -12.71 -7.19
C GLN A 170 -9.61 -14.15 -7.17
N LYS A 171 -8.49 -14.43 -6.48
CA LYS A 171 -7.99 -15.81 -6.28
C LYS A 171 -9.02 -16.67 -5.53
N LYS A 172 -9.57 -16.13 -4.43
CA LYS A 172 -10.64 -16.78 -3.65
C LYS A 172 -11.89 -17.03 -4.50
N GLU A 173 -12.30 -16.06 -5.32
CA GLU A 173 -13.46 -16.18 -6.22
C GLU A 173 -13.26 -17.26 -7.30
N ARG A 174 -12.02 -17.48 -7.76
CA ARG A 174 -11.66 -18.58 -8.67
C ARG A 174 -11.58 -19.95 -7.99
N GLY A 175 -11.74 -20.01 -6.67
CA GLY A 175 -11.62 -21.25 -5.89
C GLY A 175 -10.19 -21.68 -5.59
N GLU A 176 -9.20 -20.79 -5.79
CA GLU A 176 -7.82 -21.05 -5.38
C GLU A 176 -7.70 -21.00 -3.84
N GLN A 177 -6.88 -21.88 -3.27
CA GLN A 177 -6.58 -21.81 -1.83
C GLN A 177 -5.71 -20.60 -1.54
N LEU A 178 -6.14 -19.79 -0.59
CA LEU A 178 -5.35 -18.67 -0.08
C LEU A 178 -4.36 -19.19 0.96
N VAL A 179 -3.07 -18.95 0.75
CA VAL A 179 -2.01 -19.25 1.72
C VAL A 179 -1.67 -17.97 2.46
N ASP A 180 -1.77 -18.00 3.79
CA ASP A 180 -1.37 -16.87 4.62
C ASP A 180 0.15 -16.82 4.72
N ARG A 181 0.73 -15.81 4.07
CA ARG A 181 2.15 -15.53 4.01
C ARG A 181 2.40 -14.04 3.90
N THR A 182 3.56 -13.61 4.36
CA THR A 182 3.94 -12.21 4.22
C THR A 182 4.19 -11.87 2.74
N ILE A 183 4.13 -10.59 2.40
CA ILE A 183 4.44 -10.12 1.04
C ILE A 183 5.92 -10.34 0.72
N PHE A 184 6.78 -10.26 1.73
CA PHE A 184 8.21 -10.49 1.58
C PHE A 184 8.48 -11.94 1.17
N GLU A 185 7.80 -12.92 1.76
CA GLU A 185 7.86 -14.33 1.34
C GLU A 185 7.36 -14.53 -0.09
N ASP A 186 6.30 -13.84 -0.51
CA ASP A 186 5.86 -13.81 -1.91
C ASP A 186 7.00 -13.34 -2.83
N PHE A 187 7.66 -12.22 -2.50
CA PHE A 187 8.79 -11.71 -3.28
C PHE A 187 9.99 -12.67 -3.28
N GLU A 188 10.25 -13.36 -2.18
CA GLU A 188 11.31 -14.38 -2.08
C GLU A 188 11.01 -15.60 -2.93
N GLU A 189 9.78 -16.14 -2.91
CA GLU A 189 9.39 -17.29 -3.72
C GLU A 189 9.47 -16.99 -5.21
N HIS A 190 9.03 -15.80 -5.65
CA HIS A 190 9.20 -15.35 -7.03
C HIS A 190 10.69 -15.19 -7.41
N ARG A 191 11.56 -14.89 -6.44
CA ARG A 191 13.01 -14.76 -6.61
C ARG A 191 13.74 -16.11 -6.58
N GLU A 192 13.17 -17.13 -5.94
CA GLU A 192 13.68 -18.50 -5.97
C GLU A 192 13.23 -19.26 -7.24
N GLN A 193 11.99 -19.06 -7.68
CA GLN A 193 11.45 -19.68 -8.90
C GLN A 193 11.89 -18.96 -10.18
N GLY A 194 12.18 -17.66 -10.10
CA GLY A 194 12.78 -16.89 -11.19
C GLY A 194 14.30 -17.08 -11.23
N LYS A 195 14.86 -17.53 -12.36
CA LYS A 195 16.30 -17.50 -12.62
C LYS A 195 16.83 -16.09 -12.33
N LYS A 196 17.44 -15.87 -11.16
CA LYS A 196 18.05 -14.58 -10.80
C LYS A 196 18.95 -14.11 -11.95
N ASN A 197 18.80 -12.84 -12.34
CA ASN A 197 19.47 -12.33 -13.52
C ASN A 197 20.99 -12.29 -13.26
N LYS A 198 21.73 -13.13 -13.98
CA LYS A 198 23.20 -13.23 -13.85
C LYS A 198 23.88 -11.89 -14.04
N THR A 199 23.38 -11.06 -14.96
CA THR A 199 23.91 -9.72 -15.20
C THR A 199 23.75 -8.82 -13.98
N PHE A 200 22.60 -8.91 -13.30
CA PHE A 200 22.35 -8.11 -12.10
C PHE A 200 23.21 -8.57 -10.91
N ALA A 201 23.41 -9.88 -10.78
CA ALA A 201 24.35 -10.46 -9.81
C ALA A 201 25.78 -9.96 -10.04
N SER A 202 26.24 -9.91 -11.29
CA SER A 202 27.56 -9.39 -11.67
C SER A 202 27.71 -7.89 -11.42
N ILE A 203 26.65 -7.10 -11.61
CA ILE A 203 26.67 -5.67 -11.26
C ILE A 203 26.77 -5.50 -9.74
N LEU A 204 25.96 -6.24 -8.98
CA LEU A 204 26.00 -6.23 -7.51
C LEU A 204 27.32 -6.73 -6.94
N ALA A 205 28.05 -7.61 -7.65
CA ALA A 205 29.37 -8.07 -7.23
C ALA A 205 30.40 -6.93 -7.06
N MET A 206 30.19 -5.79 -7.72
CA MET A 206 31.02 -4.58 -7.55
C MET A 206 31.01 -4.05 -6.11
N PHE A 207 29.97 -4.38 -5.32
CA PHE A 207 29.94 -4.12 -3.90
C PHE A 207 30.24 -5.41 -3.11
N PRO A 208 31.29 -5.45 -2.28
CA PRO A 208 31.68 -6.67 -1.58
C PRO A 208 30.54 -7.28 -0.77
N GLY A 209 30.28 -8.57 -1.01
CA GLY A 209 29.20 -9.34 -0.39
C GLY A 209 27.80 -9.19 -1.01
N ALA A 210 27.49 -8.12 -1.75
CA ALA A 210 26.13 -7.89 -2.28
C ALA A 210 25.76 -8.88 -3.39
N GLY A 211 26.70 -9.23 -4.27
CA GLY A 211 26.49 -10.28 -5.28
C GLY A 211 26.16 -11.64 -4.67
N HIS A 212 26.85 -12.03 -3.59
CA HIS A 212 26.59 -13.28 -2.86
C HIS A 212 25.21 -13.29 -2.20
N MET A 213 24.84 -12.21 -1.51
CA MET A 213 23.50 -12.06 -0.94
C MET A 213 22.42 -12.04 -2.03
N TYR A 214 22.73 -11.51 -3.22
CA TYR A 214 21.82 -11.57 -4.35
C TYR A 214 21.55 -13.03 -4.76
N LEU A 215 22.60 -13.84 -4.88
CA LEU A 215 22.52 -15.26 -5.20
C LEU A 215 21.91 -16.12 -4.09
N GLY A 216 21.76 -15.59 -2.87
CA GLY A 216 21.19 -16.29 -1.71
C GLY A 216 22.23 -16.82 -0.72
N LEU A 217 23.52 -16.53 -0.95
CA LEU A 217 24.64 -16.89 -0.07
C LEU A 217 24.78 -15.82 1.03
N GLN A 218 23.86 -15.83 1.99
CA GLN A 218 23.77 -14.78 3.00
C GLN A 218 24.97 -14.77 3.93
N ARG A 219 25.42 -15.94 4.42
CA ARG A 219 26.53 -16.03 5.37
C ARG A 219 27.83 -15.55 4.75
N ARG A 220 28.15 -16.08 3.57
CA ARG A 220 29.34 -15.69 2.80
C ARG A 220 29.32 -14.22 2.40
N GLY A 221 28.18 -13.73 1.93
CA GLY A 221 28.02 -12.33 1.57
C GLY A 221 28.22 -11.38 2.76
N LEU A 222 27.63 -11.70 3.91
CA LEU A 222 27.78 -10.90 5.12
C LEU A 222 29.23 -10.90 5.64
N GLN A 223 29.92 -12.04 5.61
CA GLN A 223 31.33 -12.13 6.01
C GLN A 223 32.24 -11.25 5.15
N LEU A 224 32.06 -11.28 3.82
CA LEU A 224 32.85 -10.47 2.89
C LEU A 224 32.55 -8.98 3.02
N MET A 225 31.26 -8.63 3.19
CA MET A 225 30.83 -7.24 3.42
C MET A 225 31.40 -6.72 4.74
N ALA A 226 31.33 -7.52 5.81
CA ALA A 226 31.88 -7.17 7.11
C ALA A 226 33.42 -7.03 7.04
N ALA A 227 34.13 -7.97 6.43
CA ALA A 227 35.58 -7.90 6.27
C ALA A 227 36.01 -6.63 5.51
N PHE A 228 35.31 -6.30 4.41
CA PHE A 228 35.59 -5.10 3.63
C PHE A 228 35.34 -3.81 4.43
N LEU A 229 34.15 -3.65 5.02
CA LEU A 229 33.80 -2.44 5.77
C LEU A 229 34.65 -2.29 7.04
N LEU A 230 34.86 -3.38 7.78
CA LEU A 230 35.67 -3.39 9.00
C LEU A 230 37.13 -3.10 8.68
N SER A 231 37.66 -3.58 7.55
CA SER A 231 39.01 -3.23 7.12
C SER A 231 39.16 -1.73 6.87
N ILE A 232 38.22 -1.11 6.13
CA ILE A 232 38.24 0.34 5.88
C ILE A 232 38.15 1.11 7.20
N TYR A 233 37.21 0.74 8.07
CA TYR A 233 37.01 1.38 9.36
C TYR A 233 38.26 1.29 10.26
N LEU A 234 38.87 0.12 10.40
CA LEU A 234 40.06 -0.05 11.24
C LEU A 234 41.29 0.66 10.66
N LEU A 235 41.45 0.65 9.33
CA LEU A 235 42.56 1.33 8.66
C LEU A 235 42.47 2.85 8.84
N ASP A 236 41.25 3.40 8.76
CA ASP A 236 41.00 4.82 9.00
C ASP A 236 41.18 5.19 10.49
N LEU A 237 40.55 4.42 11.39
CA LEU A 237 40.59 4.65 12.84
C LEU A 237 42.03 4.60 13.39
N LEU A 238 42.83 3.63 12.97
CA LEU A 238 44.21 3.44 13.41
C LEU A 238 45.22 4.22 12.56
N ARG A 239 44.75 4.95 11.52
CA ARG A 239 45.58 5.71 10.57
C ARG A 239 46.68 4.88 9.91
N LEU A 240 46.36 3.64 9.55
CA LEU A 240 47.28 2.65 8.98
C LEU A 240 47.39 2.80 7.45
N SER A 241 47.86 3.96 6.98
CA SER A 241 47.95 4.26 5.54
C SER A 241 48.79 3.25 4.74
N ALA A 242 49.84 2.68 5.35
CA ALA A 242 50.67 1.65 4.74
C ALA A 242 49.91 0.36 4.37
N PHE A 243 48.77 0.08 5.01
CA PHE A 243 47.96 -1.12 4.78
C PHE A 243 46.73 -0.87 3.89
N LEU A 244 46.58 0.34 3.32
CA LEU A 244 45.47 0.65 2.41
C LEU A 244 45.41 -0.26 1.17
N PHE A 245 46.52 -0.90 0.78
CA PHE A 245 46.54 -1.89 -0.29
C PHE A 245 45.71 -3.15 0.01
N LEU A 246 45.36 -3.42 1.27
CA LEU A 246 44.54 -4.56 1.66
C LEU A 246 43.07 -4.40 1.21
N VAL A 247 42.57 -3.16 1.17
CA VAL A 247 41.19 -2.83 0.75
C VAL A 247 40.90 -3.30 -0.69
N PRO A 248 41.70 -2.94 -1.72
CA PRO A 248 41.47 -3.44 -3.07
C PRO A 248 41.67 -4.95 -3.17
N ILE A 249 42.56 -5.57 -2.39
CA ILE A 249 42.73 -7.04 -2.38
C ILE A 249 41.46 -7.75 -1.91
N ILE A 250 40.90 -7.32 -0.77
CA ILE A 250 39.64 -7.86 -0.24
C ILE A 250 38.50 -7.63 -1.24
N TRP A 251 38.46 -6.45 -1.85
CA TRP A 251 37.47 -6.12 -2.87
C TRP A 251 37.55 -7.05 -4.09
N PHE A 252 38.75 -7.23 -4.67
CA PHE A 252 38.96 -8.12 -5.82
C PHE A 252 38.61 -9.56 -5.48
N TYR A 253 39.03 -10.04 -4.30
CA TYR A 253 38.66 -11.37 -3.83
C TYR A 253 37.14 -11.54 -3.79
N SER A 254 36.42 -10.62 -3.14
CA SER A 254 34.95 -10.67 -3.09
C SER A 254 34.31 -10.57 -4.48
N PHE A 255 34.85 -9.72 -5.36
CA PHE A 255 34.32 -9.50 -6.70
C PHE A 255 34.43 -10.77 -7.57
N PHE A 256 35.64 -11.35 -7.66
CA PHE A 256 35.85 -12.56 -8.44
C PHE A 256 35.10 -13.76 -7.86
N ASP A 257 35.00 -13.84 -6.54
CA ASP A 257 34.25 -14.88 -5.88
C ASP A 257 32.74 -14.80 -6.22
N ALA A 258 32.15 -13.61 -6.19
CA ALA A 258 30.76 -13.40 -6.60
C ALA A 258 30.52 -13.76 -8.08
N LEU A 259 31.46 -13.45 -8.98
CA LEU A 259 31.36 -13.82 -10.40
C LEU A 259 31.43 -15.34 -10.60
N GLN A 260 32.32 -16.03 -9.87
CA GLN A 260 32.40 -17.49 -9.89
C GLN A 260 31.09 -18.12 -9.40
N GLN A 261 30.52 -17.61 -8.32
CA GLN A 261 29.23 -18.09 -7.80
C GLN A 261 28.09 -17.84 -8.79
N THR A 262 28.09 -16.69 -9.48
CA THR A 262 27.11 -16.38 -10.54
C THR A 262 27.22 -17.34 -11.74
N ALA A 263 28.45 -17.77 -12.08
CA ALA A 263 28.68 -18.75 -13.14
C ALA A 263 28.15 -20.14 -12.77
N LYS A 264 28.34 -20.56 -11.50
CA LYS A 264 27.82 -21.82 -10.94
C LYS A 264 26.31 -21.80 -10.70
N TYR A 265 25.73 -20.61 -10.47
CA TYR A 265 24.31 -20.42 -10.23
C TYR A 265 23.45 -20.98 -11.37
N GLY A 266 22.58 -21.93 -11.02
CA GLY A 266 21.68 -22.64 -11.92
C GLY A 266 22.26 -23.88 -12.62
N LYS A 267 23.52 -24.26 -12.33
CA LYS A 267 24.15 -25.52 -12.81
C LYS A 267 24.38 -26.52 -11.67
N GLU A 268 24.74 -26.03 -10.49
CA GLU A 268 25.03 -26.83 -9.28
C GLU A 268 24.23 -26.28 -8.09
N ARG A 269 23.90 -27.14 -7.10
CA ARG A 269 23.33 -26.68 -5.82
C ARG A 269 24.44 -25.92 -5.09
N VAL A 270 24.27 -24.61 -4.97
CA VAL A 270 25.22 -23.78 -4.25
C VAL A 270 24.89 -23.89 -2.76
N ASN A 271 25.70 -24.63 -1.99
CA ASN A 271 25.57 -24.70 -0.54
C ASN A 271 26.21 -23.46 0.12
N ASP A 272 25.49 -22.84 1.04
CA ASP A 272 26.01 -21.77 1.91
C ASP A 272 26.78 -22.41 3.08
N GLU A 273 27.88 -23.09 2.75
CA GLU A 273 28.83 -23.65 3.72
C GLU A 273 29.96 -22.64 4.02
N PRO A 274 30.48 -22.60 5.28
CA PRO A 274 31.50 -21.67 5.73
C PRO A 274 32.86 -21.84 5.04
#